data_AF-A0A9D4SSK6-F1
#
_entry.id   AF-A0A9D4SSK6-F1
#
_cell.length_a   1.000
_cell.length_b   1.000
_cell.length_c   1.000
_cell.angle_alpha   90.00
_cell.angle_beta   90.00
_cell.angle_gamma   90.00
#
_symmetry.space_group_name_H-M   'P 1'
#
loop_
_entity.id
_entity.type
_entity.pdbx_description
1 polymer ?
#
loop_
_entity_poly.entity_id
_entity_poly.type
_entity_poly.pdbx_seq_one_letter_code
_entity_poly.pdbx_strand_id
1 'polypeptide(L)'
;MACSAVTLSISTITAVLALACLSISFGTDNWLETRVNRTAIRQTLQKDTDEYRAYETRMEYFSRDTGLFRICFPEKKPKGLETFMSPVQTDCVNVNYYIPENEESDGFSEQRWERLRHANDVRTTAWLIVGRGGAQCENGGSSLKGQRGETFSIQQQ
;
A
#
# COMPACT_ATOMS: atom_id res chain seq x y z
N MET A 1 13.56 13.72 -40.84
CA MET A 1 12.44 12.92 -40.32
C MET A 1 12.95 11.61 -39.73
N ALA A 2 13.56 11.66 -38.55
CA ALA A 2 14.09 10.48 -37.83
C ALA A 2 13.67 10.47 -36.35
N CYS A 3 12.76 11.37 -35.95
CA CYS A 3 12.40 11.57 -34.56
C CYS A 3 11.43 10.48 -34.05
N SER A 4 10.53 9.97 -34.89
CA SER A 4 9.50 9.01 -34.47
C SER A 4 9.99 7.57 -34.29
N ALA A 5 10.99 7.14 -35.06
CA ALA A 5 11.51 5.76 -34.95
C ALA A 5 12.39 5.58 -33.70
N VAL A 6 13.15 6.61 -33.33
CA VAL A 6 14.04 6.58 -32.17
C VAL A 6 13.24 6.69 -30.87
N THR A 7 12.17 7.50 -30.82
CA THR A 7 11.30 7.55 -29.63
C THR A 7 10.53 6.26 -29.43
N LEU A 8 10.07 5.62 -30.51
CA LEU A 8 9.40 4.32 -30.46
C LEU A 8 10.32 3.23 -29.89
N SER A 9 11.58 3.19 -30.32
CA SER A 9 12.54 2.18 -29.83
C SER A 9 12.95 2.40 -28.37
N ILE A 10 13.15 3.64 -27.94
CA ILE A 10 13.42 3.94 -26.53
C ILE A 10 12.23 3.55 -25.66
N SER A 11 11.00 3.86 -26.10
CA SER A 11 9.78 3.54 -25.36
C SER A 11 9.57 2.04 -25.16
N THR A 12 9.88 1.21 -26.16
CA THR A 12 9.70 -0.25 -26.02
C THR A 12 10.74 -0.86 -25.08
N ILE A 13 12.00 -0.38 -25.15
CA ILE A 13 13.06 -0.83 -24.25
C ILE A 13 12.73 -0.43 -22.80
N THR A 14 12.33 0.81 -22.56
CA THR A 14 11.97 1.26 -21.20
C THR A 14 10.72 0.57 -20.68
N ALA A 15 9.72 0.29 -21.53
CA ALA A 15 8.55 -0.48 -21.14
C ALA A 15 8.91 -1.91 -20.68
N VAL A 16 9.79 -2.60 -21.42
CA VAL A 16 10.24 -3.96 -21.04
C VAL A 16 11.05 -3.92 -19.73
N LEU A 17 11.94 -2.95 -19.56
CA LEU A 17 12.70 -2.78 -18.32
C LEU A 17 11.79 -2.47 -17.13
N ALA A 18 10.79 -1.61 -17.32
CA ALA A 18 9.81 -1.29 -16.29
C ALA A 18 9.02 -2.53 -15.86
N LEU A 19 8.55 -3.34 -16.82
CA LEU A 19 7.86 -4.59 -16.54
C LEU A 19 8.75 -5.60 -15.79
N ALA A 20 10.03 -5.69 -16.15
CA ALA A 20 11.00 -6.54 -15.46
C ALA A 20 11.26 -6.07 -14.01
N CYS A 21 11.43 -4.76 -13.79
CA CYS A 21 11.60 -4.23 -12.43
C CYS A 21 10.35 -4.39 -11.57
N LEU A 22 9.16 -4.21 -12.15
CA LEU A 22 7.88 -4.40 -11.45
C LEU A 22 7.68 -5.86 -11.02
N SER A 23 8.00 -6.83 -11.89
CA SER A 23 7.87 -8.24 -11.55
C SER A 23 8.82 -8.63 -10.41
N ILE A 24 10.06 -8.13 -10.42
CA ILE A 24 11.01 -8.34 -9.32
C ILE A 24 10.50 -7.70 -8.02
N SER A 25 10.00 -6.46 -8.09
CA SER A 25 9.46 -5.77 -6.93
C SER A 25 8.32 -6.57 -6.28
N PHE A 26 7.42 -7.18 -7.05
CA PHE A 26 6.34 -8.01 -6.51
C PHE A 26 6.81 -9.35 -5.94
N GLY A 27 7.92 -9.90 -6.45
CA GLY A 27 8.49 -11.15 -5.96
C GLY A 27 9.26 -11.00 -4.64
N THR A 28 9.82 -9.81 -4.38
CA THR A 28 10.68 -9.59 -3.22
C THR A 28 9.86 -9.40 -1.94
N ASP A 29 10.37 -9.98 -0.86
CA ASP A 29 9.78 -9.97 0.48
C ASP A 29 10.43 -8.97 1.45
N ASN A 30 11.23 -8.03 0.92
CA ASN A 30 12.02 -7.08 1.71
C ASN A 30 11.64 -5.61 1.45
N TRP A 31 10.34 -5.28 1.43
CA TRP A 31 9.89 -3.90 1.19
C TRP A 31 10.05 -3.04 2.44
N LEU A 32 9.91 -3.66 3.61
CA LEU A 32 10.04 -3.00 4.89
C LEU A 32 10.66 -3.95 5.92
N GLU A 33 11.79 -3.54 6.48
CA GLU A 33 12.49 -4.22 7.57
C GLU A 33 12.07 -3.59 8.90
N THR A 34 11.46 -4.39 9.78
CA THR A 34 11.16 -3.97 11.15
C THR A 34 12.04 -4.76 12.12
N ARG A 35 12.91 -4.08 12.86
CA ARG A 35 13.76 -4.67 13.89
C ARG A 35 13.30 -4.21 15.26
N VAL A 36 12.94 -5.16 16.11
CA VAL A 36 12.33 -4.88 17.41
C VAL A 36 13.29 -5.28 18.51
N ASN A 37 13.70 -4.32 19.34
CA ASN A 37 14.51 -4.63 20.51
C ASN A 37 13.64 -5.21 21.63
N ARG A 38 13.56 -6.53 21.64
CA ARG A 38 12.75 -7.33 22.56
C ARG A 38 13.17 -7.23 24.02
N THR A 39 14.45 -7.00 24.31
CA THR A 39 14.92 -6.90 25.70
C THR A 39 14.45 -5.61 26.34
N ALA A 40 14.47 -4.50 25.59
CA ALA A 40 13.96 -3.21 26.04
C ALA A 40 12.45 -3.26 26.34
N ILE A 41 11.65 -3.84 25.43
CA ILE A 41 10.20 -3.96 25.60
C ILE A 41 9.84 -4.87 26.78
N ARG A 42 10.60 -5.96 26.98
CA ARG A 42 10.37 -6.86 28.11
C ARG A 42 10.62 -6.19 29.47
N GLN A 43 11.50 -5.18 29.53
CA GLN A 43 11.78 -4.43 30.76
C GLN A 43 10.67 -3.44 31.11
N THR A 44 9.94 -2.93 30.12
CA THR A 44 8.86 -1.96 30.33
C THR A 44 7.51 -2.64 30.60
N LEU A 45 7.32 -3.90 30.20
CA LEU A 45 6.10 -4.65 30.45
C LEU A 45 6.03 -5.23 31.87
N GLN A 46 4.88 -5.04 32.52
CA GLN A 46 4.58 -5.66 33.81
C GLN A 46 4.19 -7.13 33.62
N LYS A 47 4.80 -8.03 34.40
CA LYS A 47 4.71 -9.50 34.23
C LYS A 47 3.31 -10.11 34.39
N ASP A 48 2.32 -9.36 34.88
CA ASP A 48 0.96 -9.85 35.15
C ASP A 48 -0.12 -9.18 34.28
N THR A 49 0.29 -8.40 33.29
CA THR A 49 -0.64 -7.74 32.38
C THR A 49 -0.97 -8.63 31.18
N ASP A 50 -2.16 -8.46 30.61
CA ASP A 50 -2.53 -9.11 29.34
C ASP A 50 -1.56 -8.74 28.20
N GLU A 51 -0.91 -7.58 28.29
CA GLU A 51 0.15 -7.13 27.39
C GLU A 51 1.36 -8.08 27.41
N TYR A 52 1.73 -8.62 28.58
CA TYR A 52 2.82 -9.59 28.71
C TYR A 52 2.46 -10.94 28.09
N ARG A 53 1.19 -11.35 28.16
CA ARG A 53 0.73 -12.55 27.44
C ARG A 53 0.75 -12.33 25.93
N ALA A 54 0.31 -11.15 25.49
CA ALA A 54 0.32 -10.80 24.09
C ALA A 54 1.73 -10.61 23.52
N TYR A 55 2.72 -10.24 24.33
CA TYR A 55 4.11 -10.08 23.92
C TYR A 55 4.73 -11.34 23.27
N GLU A 56 4.23 -12.54 23.59
CA GLU A 56 4.71 -13.79 22.99
C GLU A 56 3.92 -14.25 21.74
N THR A 57 2.74 -13.68 21.51
CA THR A 57 1.81 -14.13 20.45
C THR A 57 1.63 -13.09 19.35
N ARG A 58 1.63 -11.80 19.70
CA ARG A 58 1.45 -10.68 18.78
C ARG A 58 2.68 -10.48 17.91
N MET A 59 2.46 -10.43 16.59
CA MET A 59 3.53 -10.28 15.59
C MET A 59 4.25 -8.93 15.66
N GLU A 60 3.63 -7.90 16.25
CA GLU A 60 4.21 -6.55 16.36
C GLU A 60 5.52 -6.54 17.16
N TYR A 61 5.65 -7.43 18.15
CA TYR A 61 6.80 -7.52 19.05
C TYR A 61 7.96 -8.36 18.50
N PHE A 62 7.88 -8.78 17.24
CA PHE A 62 8.89 -9.63 16.60
C PHE A 62 9.52 -8.88 15.42
N SER A 63 10.84 -9.05 15.26
CA SER A 63 11.56 -8.62 14.07
C SER A 63 11.01 -9.36 12.85
N ARG A 64 10.65 -8.61 11.81
CA ARG A 64 10.01 -9.14 10.62
C ARG A 64 10.35 -8.32 9.38
N ASP A 65 10.37 -9.01 8.26
CA ASP A 65 10.53 -8.42 6.94
C ASP A 65 9.20 -8.56 6.20
N THR A 66 8.68 -7.44 5.73
CA THR A 66 7.37 -7.36 5.10
C THR A 66 7.54 -7.20 3.59
N GLY A 67 6.99 -8.15 2.85
CA GLY A 67 6.81 -8.08 1.41
C GLY A 67 5.39 -7.71 1.02
N LEU A 68 5.11 -7.78 -0.29
CA LEU A 68 3.75 -7.58 -0.79
C LEU A 68 2.80 -8.75 -0.48
N PHE A 69 3.27 -9.99 -0.45
CA PHE A 69 2.37 -11.14 -0.27
C PHE A 69 2.61 -11.91 1.02
N ARG A 70 3.76 -11.68 1.64
CA ARG A 70 4.24 -12.48 2.76
C ARG A 70 5.00 -11.62 3.76
N ILE A 71 4.89 -12.00 5.02
CA ILE A 71 5.68 -11.47 6.13
C ILE A 71 6.56 -12.60 6.63
N CYS A 72 7.86 -12.36 6.74
CA CYS A 72 8.83 -13.35 7.15
C CYS A 72 9.52 -12.93 8.45
N PHE A 73 9.84 -13.92 9.29
CA PHE A 73 10.45 -13.73 10.59
C PHE A 73 11.88 -14.31 10.57
N PRO A 74 12.92 -13.47 10.42
CA PRO A 74 14.30 -13.95 10.29
C PRO A 74 14.89 -14.50 11.60
N GLU A 75 14.47 -13.97 12.75
CA GLU A 75 15.06 -14.32 14.05
C GLU A 75 14.21 -15.31 14.84
N LYS A 76 12.94 -14.96 15.09
CA LYS A 76 12.06 -15.73 15.96
C LYS A 76 10.61 -15.56 15.53
N LYS A 77 9.86 -16.67 15.54
CA LYS A 77 8.43 -16.65 15.23
C LYS A 77 7.54 -16.42 16.46
N PRO A 78 6.36 -15.78 16.28
CA PRO A 78 5.32 -15.72 17.30
C PRO A 78 4.75 -17.11 17.60
N LYS A 79 4.32 -17.32 18.85
CA LYS A 79 3.66 -18.56 19.25
C LYS A 79 2.20 -18.54 18.82
N GLY A 80 1.71 -19.64 18.24
CA GLY A 80 0.29 -19.80 17.85
C GLY A 80 -0.04 -19.35 16.42
N LEU A 81 0.95 -18.94 15.63
CA LEU A 81 0.77 -18.60 14.22
C LEU A 81 1.24 -19.77 13.36
N GLU A 82 0.40 -20.23 12.44
CA GLU A 82 0.78 -21.24 11.44
C GLU A 82 1.71 -20.60 10.41
N THR A 83 3.00 -20.92 10.50
CA THR A 83 4.04 -20.46 9.56
C THR A 83 4.38 -21.56 8.56
N PHE A 84 4.71 -21.16 7.34
CA PHE A 84 5.33 -22.05 6.35
C PHE A 84 6.82 -21.72 6.22
N MET A 85 7.62 -22.72 5.86
CA MET A 85 9.06 -22.53 5.63
C MET A 85 9.29 -22.06 4.19
N SER A 86 9.89 -20.88 4.04
CA SER A 86 10.31 -20.32 2.75
C SER A 86 11.57 -21.04 2.22
N PRO A 87 11.85 -21.02 0.90
CA PRO A 87 13.09 -21.56 0.33
C PRO A 87 14.39 -20.98 0.93
N VAL A 88 14.31 -19.80 1.56
CA VAL A 88 15.42 -19.13 2.26
C VAL A 88 15.50 -19.58 3.73
N GLN A 89 14.81 -20.66 4.10
CA GLN A 89 14.78 -21.23 5.46
C GLN A 89 14.29 -20.25 6.53
N THR A 90 13.42 -19.32 6.15
CA THR A 90 12.74 -18.38 7.04
C THR A 90 11.28 -18.78 7.24
N ASP A 91 10.79 -18.62 8.47
CA ASP A 91 9.36 -18.82 8.80
C ASP A 91 8.55 -17.62 8.27
N CYS A 92 7.59 -17.88 7.38
CA CYS A 92 6.77 -16.84 6.77
C CYS A 92 5.26 -17.11 6.90
N VAL A 93 4.48 -16.06 6.78
CA VAL A 93 3.00 -16.10 6.72
C VAL A 93 2.50 -15.30 5.53
N ASN A 94 1.36 -15.72 4.97
CA ASN A 94 0.75 -15.03 3.85
C ASN A 94 -0.08 -13.84 4.35
N VAL A 95 0.07 -12.68 3.73
CA VAL A 95 -0.69 -11.49 4.08
C VAL A 95 -2.09 -11.63 3.50
N ASN A 96 -3.11 -11.52 4.36
CA ASN A 96 -4.49 -11.48 3.91
C ASN A 96 -4.93 -10.02 3.72
N TYR A 97 -5.12 -9.62 2.46
CA TYR A 97 -5.64 -8.30 2.09
C TYR A 97 -7.16 -8.23 2.05
N TYR A 98 -7.85 -9.33 2.37
CA TYR A 98 -9.29 -9.37 2.38
C TYR A 98 -9.84 -8.38 3.43
N ILE A 99 -10.63 -7.41 2.95
CA ILE A 99 -11.38 -6.47 3.78
C ILE A 99 -12.80 -7.04 3.85
N PRO A 100 -13.26 -7.54 5.01
CA PRO A 100 -14.64 -8.01 5.12
C PRO A 100 -15.60 -6.82 4.92
N GLU A 101 -16.55 -6.97 4.00
CA GLU A 101 -17.54 -5.91 3.67
C GLU A 101 -18.59 -5.71 4.78
N ASN A 102 -18.64 -6.62 5.76
CA ASN A 102 -19.77 -6.79 6.68
C ASN A 102 -19.39 -6.72 8.16
N GLU A 103 -18.10 -6.61 8.48
CA GLU A 103 -17.64 -6.40 9.85
C GLU A 103 -17.23 -4.94 9.97
N GLU A 104 -17.88 -4.21 10.88
CA GLU A 104 -17.41 -2.92 11.32
C GLU A 104 -15.92 -3.10 11.65
N SER A 105 -15.10 -2.33 10.95
CA SER A 105 -13.66 -2.51 10.88
C SER A 105 -13.01 -2.12 12.21
N ASP A 106 -13.28 -2.84 13.29
CA ASP A 106 -12.76 -2.57 14.64
C ASP A 106 -11.21 -2.66 14.68
N GLY A 107 -10.60 -3.25 13.63
CA GLY A 107 -9.15 -3.30 13.43
C GLY A 107 -8.56 -2.21 12.52
N PHE A 108 -9.36 -1.36 11.89
CA PHE A 108 -8.85 -0.26 11.06
C PHE A 108 -8.91 1.04 11.85
N SER A 109 -7.75 1.48 12.36
CA SER A 109 -7.65 2.81 12.98
C SER A 109 -8.08 3.90 11.99
N GLU A 110 -8.68 4.99 12.49
CA GLU A 110 -9.10 6.17 11.72
C GLU A 110 -8.02 6.63 10.71
N GLN A 111 -6.75 6.56 11.10
CA GLN A 111 -5.62 6.91 10.23
C GLN A 111 -5.51 6.03 8.97
N ARG A 112 -5.92 4.76 9.04
CA ARG A 112 -5.92 3.84 7.90
C ARG A 112 -7.10 4.11 6.97
N TRP A 113 -8.25 4.50 7.52
CA TRP A 113 -9.40 4.98 6.75
C TRP A 113 -9.10 6.29 6.00
N GLU A 114 -8.40 7.23 6.65
CA GLU A 114 -7.94 8.47 6.02
C GLU A 114 -7.08 8.17 4.78
N ARG A 115 -6.14 7.21 4.90
CA ARG A 115 -5.27 6.79 3.79
C ARG A 115 -6.05 6.16 2.64
N LEU A 116 -7.05 5.31 2.94
CA LEU A 116 -7.89 4.70 1.91
C LEU A 116 -8.76 5.74 1.18
N ARG A 117 -9.32 6.70 1.93
CA ARG A 117 -10.12 7.80 1.37
C ARG A 117 -9.27 8.69 0.46
N HIS A 118 -8.07 9.07 0.88
CA HIS A 118 -7.13 9.81 0.02
C HIS A 118 -6.68 9.03 -1.22
N ALA A 119 -6.43 7.71 -1.10
CA ALA A 119 -6.07 6.89 -2.25
C ALA A 119 -7.19 6.84 -3.31
N ASN A 120 -8.45 6.79 -2.88
CA ASN A 120 -9.59 6.84 -3.78
C ASN A 120 -9.79 8.22 -4.42
N ASP A 121 -9.52 9.32 -3.69
CA ASP A 121 -9.60 10.69 -4.21
C ASP A 121 -8.52 10.99 -5.28
N VAL A 122 -7.30 10.48 -5.08
CA VAL A 122 -6.23 10.53 -6.09
C VAL A 122 -6.63 9.77 -7.36
N ARG A 123 -7.43 8.71 -7.25
CA ARG A 123 -7.91 7.95 -8.40
C ARG A 123 -8.89 8.77 -9.25
N THR A 124 -9.77 9.56 -8.63
CA THR A 124 -10.68 10.48 -9.34
C THR A 124 -9.94 11.64 -10.01
N THR A 125 -8.89 12.18 -9.38
CA THR A 125 -8.07 13.25 -9.97
C THR A 125 -7.12 12.72 -11.06
N ALA A 126 -6.63 11.48 -10.95
CA ALA A 126 -5.85 10.85 -12.01
C ALA A 126 -6.69 10.60 -13.29
N TRP A 127 -7.99 10.26 -13.17
CA TRP A 127 -8.91 10.24 -14.32
C TRP A 127 -9.06 11.62 -14.97
N LEU A 128 -9.08 12.70 -14.18
CA LEU A 128 -9.11 14.08 -14.70
C LEU A 128 -7.80 14.50 -15.38
N ILE A 129 -6.64 13.95 -14.97
CA ILE A 129 -5.34 14.25 -15.57
C ILE A 129 -5.09 13.39 -16.82
N VAL A 130 -5.46 12.11 -16.81
CA VAL A 130 -5.32 11.21 -17.97
C VAL A 130 -6.33 11.55 -19.07
N GLY A 131 -7.49 12.14 -18.74
CA GLY A 131 -8.44 12.67 -19.72
C GLY A 131 -8.00 13.94 -20.45
N ARG A 132 -6.85 14.55 -20.11
CA ARG A 132 -6.37 15.82 -20.69
C ARG A 132 -5.24 15.67 -21.73
N GLY A 133 -4.88 14.44 -22.10
CA GLY A 133 -3.85 14.14 -23.09
C GLY A 133 -4.33 14.01 -24.55
N GLY A 134 -5.58 14.35 -24.84
CA GLY A 134 -6.12 14.40 -26.21
C GLY A 134 -6.08 15.82 -26.76
N ALA A 135 -5.14 16.11 -27.66
CA ALA A 135 -5.20 17.32 -28.47
C ALA A 135 -6.45 17.26 -29.36
N GLN A 136 -7.44 18.09 -29.07
CA GLN A 136 -8.60 18.29 -29.94
C GLN A 136 -8.77 19.80 -30.16
N CYS A 137 -8.60 20.20 -31.43
CA CYS A 137 -8.70 21.58 -31.88
C CYS A 137 -10.05 22.18 -31.52
N GLU A 138 -10.00 23.43 -31.03
CA GLU A 138 -11.13 24.32 -30.79
C GLU A 138 -12.09 24.39 -31.99
N ASN A 139 -13.39 24.30 -31.72
CA ASN A 139 -14.39 25.25 -32.22
C ASN A 139 -15.77 24.95 -31.63
N GLY A 140 -16.41 25.97 -31.08
CA GLY A 140 -17.84 25.97 -30.77
C GLY A 140 -18.16 25.91 -29.27
N GLY A 141 -18.53 27.07 -28.72
CA GLY A 141 -18.96 27.19 -27.33
C GLY A 141 -20.17 26.31 -26.99
N SER A 142 -20.27 25.90 -25.73
CA SER A 142 -21.52 25.45 -25.13
C SER A 142 -21.51 25.64 -23.62
N SER A 143 -22.50 26.40 -23.18
CA SER A 143 -22.94 26.72 -21.84
C SER A 143 -22.96 25.52 -20.88
N LEU A 144 -22.26 25.62 -19.75
CA LEU A 144 -22.41 24.70 -18.62
C LEU A 144 -23.65 25.09 -17.79
N LYS A 145 -24.73 24.32 -17.96
CA LYS A 145 -25.92 24.42 -17.11
C LYS A 145 -25.76 23.44 -15.95
N GLY A 146 -25.37 23.96 -14.79
CA GLY A 146 -25.27 23.19 -13.56
C GLY A 146 -26.65 22.70 -13.09
N GLN A 147 -26.78 21.39 -12.91
CA GLN A 147 -27.86 20.81 -12.11
C GLN A 147 -27.43 20.83 -10.63
N ARG A 148 -27.98 21.85 -9.97
CA ARG A 148 -28.22 22.03 -8.54
C ARG A 148 -28.52 20.70 -7.81
N GLY A 149 -28.01 20.45 -6.60
CA GLY A 149 -27.08 21.29 -5.87
C GLY A 149 -26.90 20.90 -4.41
N GLU A 150 -25.78 21.37 -3.87
CA GLU A 150 -25.66 21.93 -2.54
C GLU A 150 -24.73 23.14 -2.65
N THR A 151 -25.15 24.27 -2.11
CA THR A 151 -24.47 25.56 -2.22
C THR A 151 -23.47 25.66 -1.07
N PHE A 152 -22.17 25.56 -1.33
CA PHE A 152 -21.15 25.99 -0.38
C PHE A 152 -20.43 27.21 -0.94
N SER A 153 -20.67 28.37 -0.32
CA SER A 153 -19.96 29.63 -0.58
C SER A 153 -18.73 29.70 0.31
N ILE A 154 -17.55 29.91 -0.25
CA ILE A 154 -16.45 30.62 0.43
C ILE A 154 -15.80 31.59 -0.56
N GLN A 155 -15.83 32.86 -0.17
CA GLN A 155 -15.13 34.00 -0.77
C GLN A 155 -13.60 33.81 -0.71
N GLN A 156 -12.89 34.24 -1.75
CA GLN A 156 -11.50 34.63 -1.62
C GLN A 156 -11.32 36.07 -2.08
N GLN A 157 -10.64 36.80 -1.19
CA GLN A 157 -10.31 38.21 -1.17
C GLN A 157 -9.17 38.53 -2.12
#